data_AF-A0A5B3GMY5-F1
#
_entry.id   AF-A0A5B3GMY5-F1
#
_cell.length_a   1.000
_cell.length_b   1.000
_cell.length_c   1.000
_cell.angle_alpha   90.00
_cell.angle_beta   90.00
_cell.angle_gamma   90.00
#
_symmetry.space_group_name_H-M   'P 1'
#
loop_
_entity.id
_entity.type
_entity.pdbx_description
1 polymer ?
#
loop_
_entity_poly.entity_id
_entity_poly.type
_entity_poly.pdbx_seq_one_letter_code
_entity_poly.pdbx_strand_id
1 'polypeptide(L)'
;MKKMSVISVIVNRSFAFVKGNRPTNSKAVTAKMKSIEEYGLLSPITVVDGEQVITSGGHLVDLNGKDIPDSQSVNYYAVLDGQHRLIAYIKLGLNLNDLVITEPLNVDMSIAALIAEMNICTTTWKGTDYMAAPAMTLSKTNDVFEFAVQLRSKG
;
A
#
# COMPACT_ATOMS: atom_id res chain seq x y z
N MET A 1 -19.48 11.42 -3.85
CA MET A 1 -18.05 11.03 -3.72
C MET A 1 -17.24 12.29 -3.53
N LYS A 2 -16.44 12.38 -2.45
CA LYS A 2 -15.44 13.45 -2.33
C LYS A 2 -14.50 13.37 -3.54
N LYS A 3 -14.11 14.52 -4.07
CA LYS A 3 -13.14 14.62 -5.15
C LYS A 3 -11.81 14.06 -4.62
N MET A 4 -11.20 13.13 -5.35
CA MET A 4 -9.88 12.59 -5.01
C MET A 4 -8.85 13.72 -5.10
N SER A 5 -8.32 14.14 -3.96
CA SER A 5 -7.16 15.02 -3.91
C SER A 5 -5.93 14.12 -3.77
N VAL A 6 -5.18 13.94 -4.85
CA VAL A 6 -3.81 13.40 -4.73
C VAL A 6 -3.01 14.51 -4.07
N ILE A 7 -2.86 14.45 -2.76
CA ILE A 7 -2.01 15.39 -2.05
C ILE A 7 -0.60 14.88 -2.25
N SER A 8 0.18 15.53 -3.12
CA SER A 8 1.62 15.56 -2.93
C SER A 8 1.84 16.35 -1.64
N VAL A 9 1.70 15.67 -0.50
CA VAL A 9 1.98 16.29 0.79
C VAL A 9 3.50 16.36 0.85
N ILE A 10 4.05 17.55 1.09
CA ILE A 10 5.39 17.62 1.67
C ILE A 10 5.34 16.79 2.95
N VAL A 11 6.08 15.69 3.01
CA VAL A 11 6.11 14.83 4.19
C VAL A 11 6.72 15.63 5.35
N ASN A 12 5.84 16.22 6.16
CA ASN A 12 6.18 17.11 7.28
C ASN A 12 5.94 16.44 8.64
N ARG A 13 5.47 15.20 8.65
CA ARG A 13 5.27 14.36 9.83
C ARG A 13 6.08 13.08 9.69
N SER A 14 6.41 12.46 10.81
CA SER A 14 7.04 11.13 10.82
C SER A 14 6.02 10.05 10.44
N PHE A 15 6.47 8.83 10.12
CA PHE A 15 5.57 7.70 9.89
C PHE A 15 5.50 6.78 11.11
N ALA A 16 4.29 6.26 11.36
CA ALA A 16 4.01 5.26 12.38
C ALA A 16 3.15 4.13 11.81
N PHE A 17 3.12 3.00 12.50
CA PHE A 17 2.20 1.90 12.21
C PHE A 17 1.06 1.86 13.21
N VAL A 18 -0.11 1.40 12.75
CA VAL A 18 -1.24 1.11 13.62
C VAL A 18 -0.96 -0.18 14.39
N LYS A 19 -1.01 -0.12 15.72
CA LYS A 19 -0.79 -1.28 16.60
C LYS A 19 -1.78 -2.40 16.25
N GLY A 20 -1.26 -3.60 16.01
CA GLY A 20 -2.07 -4.76 15.60
C GLY A 20 -2.29 -4.90 14.08
N ASN A 21 -1.82 -3.95 13.25
CA ASN A 21 -1.76 -4.16 11.80
C ASN A 21 -0.71 -5.22 11.43
N ARG A 22 -0.82 -5.77 10.22
CA ARG A 22 0.06 -6.83 9.71
C ARG A 22 1.53 -6.41 9.79
N PRO A 23 2.41 -7.18 10.45
CA PRO A 23 3.81 -6.82 10.56
C PRO A 23 4.52 -6.90 9.21
N THR A 24 5.62 -6.15 9.07
CA THR A 24 6.50 -6.29 7.92
C THR A 24 7.35 -7.54 8.03
N ASN A 25 7.69 -8.17 6.90
CA ASN A 25 8.65 -9.27 6.84
C ASN A 25 9.77 -9.00 5.84
N SER A 26 10.97 -9.47 6.15
CA SER A 26 12.20 -9.20 5.39
C SER A 26 12.10 -9.62 3.93
N LYS A 27 11.55 -10.80 3.63
CA LYS A 27 11.39 -11.31 2.26
C LYS A 27 10.53 -10.38 1.40
N ALA A 28 9.39 -9.94 1.92
CA ALA A 28 8.52 -9.01 1.21
C ALA A 28 9.16 -7.63 1.07
N VAL A 29 9.85 -7.13 2.10
CA VAL A 29 10.61 -5.88 2.00
C VAL A 29 11.67 -5.95 0.90
N THR A 30 12.48 -7.02 0.86
CA THR A 30 13.50 -7.21 -0.19
C THR A 30 12.89 -7.29 -1.59
N ALA A 31 11.76 -7.98 -1.75
CA ALA A 31 11.05 -8.00 -3.03
C ALA A 31 10.56 -6.60 -3.44
N LYS A 32 10.09 -5.79 -2.49
CA LYS A 32 9.69 -4.40 -2.75
C LYS A 32 10.87 -3.48 -3.04
N MET A 33 12.02 -3.68 -2.40
CA MET A 33 13.25 -2.93 -2.73
C MET A 33 13.61 -3.12 -4.21
N LYS A 34 13.72 -4.38 -4.67
CA LYS A 34 14.02 -4.70 -6.08
C LYS A 34 13.02 -4.05 -7.04
N SER A 35 11.72 -4.14 -6.73
CA SER A 35 10.68 -3.53 -7.55
C SER A 35 10.78 -2.00 -7.60
N ILE A 36 11.18 -1.34 -6.51
CA ILE A 36 11.34 0.13 -6.46
C ILE A 36 12.58 0.55 -7.24
N GLU A 37 13.68 -0.20 -7.15
CA GLU A 37 14.90 0.07 -7.93
C GLU A 37 14.64 -0.06 -9.44
N GLU A 38 13.86 -1.04 -9.85
CA GLU A 38 13.59 -1.32 -11.27
C GLU A 38 12.50 -0.43 -11.88
N TYR A 39 11.43 -0.17 -11.12
CA TYR A 39 10.21 0.46 -11.66
C TYR A 39 9.74 1.70 -10.89
N GLY A 40 10.46 2.12 -9.85
CA GLY A 40 10.01 3.16 -8.94
C GLY A 40 8.83 2.73 -8.06
N LEU A 41 8.22 3.70 -7.36
CA LEU A 41 7.07 3.44 -6.51
C LEU A 41 5.78 3.35 -7.35
N LEU A 42 5.36 2.13 -7.68
CA LEU A 42 4.20 1.86 -8.55
C LEU A 42 2.83 2.14 -7.92
N SER A 43 2.74 2.31 -6.60
CA SER A 43 1.49 2.57 -5.90
C SER A 43 1.74 3.37 -4.62
N PRO A 44 0.88 4.36 -4.30
CA PRO A 44 1.08 5.24 -3.16
C PRO A 44 0.94 4.51 -1.83
N ILE A 45 1.52 5.07 -0.77
CA ILE A 45 1.30 4.60 0.60
C ILE A 45 0.05 5.25 1.15
N THR A 46 -0.88 4.45 1.67
CA THR A 46 -2.14 4.98 2.22
C THR A 46 -1.97 5.27 3.70
N VAL A 47 -2.26 6.51 4.09
CA VAL A 47 -2.07 7.01 5.46
C VAL A 47 -3.28 7.78 5.95
N VAL A 48 -3.40 7.90 7.27
CA VAL A 48 -4.26 8.88 7.94
C VAL A 48 -3.44 9.66 8.95
N ASP A 49 -3.97 10.76 9.46
CA ASP A 49 -3.35 11.45 10.59
C ASP A 49 -3.36 10.54 11.83
N GLY A 50 -2.28 10.58 12.61
CA GLY A 50 -2.17 9.75 13.81
C GLY A 50 -3.29 9.99 14.81
N GLU A 51 -3.78 11.22 14.92
CA GLU A 51 -4.90 11.59 15.80
C GLU A 51 -6.22 10.89 15.42
N GLN A 52 -6.41 10.57 14.14
CA GLN A 52 -7.59 9.82 13.68
C GLN A 52 -7.55 8.38 14.19
N VAL A 53 -6.35 7.78 14.29
CA VAL A 53 -6.18 6.45 14.88
C VAL A 53 -6.57 6.45 16.35
N ILE A 54 -6.09 7.43 17.11
CA ILE A 54 -6.41 7.57 18.54
C ILE A 54 -7.92 7.79 18.73
N THR A 55 -8.52 8.68 17.92
CA THR A 55 -9.97 8.95 17.96
C THR A 55 -10.81 7.70 17.69
N SER A 56 -10.30 6.78 16.85
CA SER A 56 -10.96 5.49 16.57
C SER A 56 -10.76 4.43 17.66
N GLY A 57 -10.04 4.74 18.75
CA GLY A 57 -9.69 3.79 19.81
C GLY A 57 -8.48 2.91 19.51
N GLY A 58 -7.70 3.24 18.48
CA GLY A 58 -6.45 2.56 18.14
C GLY A 58 -5.23 3.23 18.79
N HIS A 59 -4.06 2.59 18.61
CA HIS A 59 -2.78 3.10 19.10
C HIS A 59 -1.70 3.03 18.02
N LEU A 60 -0.63 3.81 18.20
CA LEU A 60 0.49 3.86 17.28
C LEU A 60 1.72 3.14 17.83
N VAL A 61 2.48 2.55 16.93
CA VAL A 61 3.84 2.07 17.19
C VAL A 61 4.80 2.68 16.16
N ASP A 62 6.06 2.84 16.53
CA ASP A 62 7.09 3.27 15.61
C ASP A 62 7.38 2.19 14.55
N LEU A 63 8.29 2.50 13.61
CA LEU A 63 8.64 1.58 12.52
C LEU A 63 9.34 0.29 13.00
N ASN A 64 9.76 0.23 14.27
CA ASN A 64 10.34 -0.93 14.92
C ASN A 64 9.32 -1.68 15.82
N GLY A 65 8.08 -1.21 15.89
CA GLY A 65 7.01 -1.81 16.69
C GLY A 65 6.98 -1.38 18.16
N LYS A 66 7.70 -0.32 18.55
CA LYS A 66 7.65 0.24 19.90
C LYS A 66 6.47 1.19 20.05
N ASP A 67 5.75 1.11 21.17
CA ASP A 67 4.61 1.99 21.46
C ASP A 67 4.99 3.48 21.41
N ILE A 68 4.14 4.25 20.72
CA ILE A 68 4.17 5.72 20.69
C ILE A 68 3.05 6.22 21.62
N PRO A 69 3.33 7.14 22.57
CA PRO A 69 2.29 7.72 23.41
C PRO A 69 1.22 8.44 22.59
N ASP A 70 -0.06 8.25 22.94
CA ASP A 70 -1.20 8.83 22.21
C ASP A 70 -1.11 10.36 22.09
N SER A 71 -0.52 11.04 23.08
CA SER A 71 -0.28 12.49 23.08
C SER A 71 0.69 12.97 21.99
N GLN A 72 1.47 12.06 21.38
CA GLN A 72 2.40 12.37 20.30
C GLN A 72 1.83 12.08 18.91
N SER A 73 0.59 11.59 18.82
CA SER A 73 -0.03 11.15 17.57
C SER A 73 -0.09 12.22 16.47
N VAL A 74 -0.20 13.50 16.83
CA VAL A 74 -0.16 14.66 15.91
C VAL A 74 1.12 14.75 15.07
N ASN A 75 2.23 14.15 15.55
CA ASN A 75 3.52 14.18 14.87
C ASN A 75 3.65 13.09 13.78
N TYR A 76 2.63 12.27 13.58
CA TYR A 76 2.71 11.08 12.75
C TYR A 76 1.61 10.97 11.70
N TYR A 77 2.00 10.49 10.52
CA TYR A 77 1.11 9.80 9.59
C TYR A 77 1.09 8.30 9.94
N ALA A 78 -0.10 7.77 10.19
CA ALA A 78 -0.30 6.36 10.46
C ALA A 78 -0.51 5.59 9.15
N VAL A 79 0.36 4.63 8.86
CA VAL A 79 0.30 3.82 7.64
C VAL A 79 -0.78 2.75 7.76
N LEU A 80 -1.78 2.83 6.89
CA LEU A 80 -2.85 1.82 6.78
C LEU A 80 -2.47 0.71 5.81
N ASP A 81 -1.96 1.08 4.63
CA ASP A 81 -1.46 0.18 3.58
C ASP A 81 -0.12 0.69 3.04
N GLY A 82 0.76 -0.25 2.71
CA GLY A 82 2.08 0.05 2.15
C GLY A 82 3.24 -0.02 3.14
N GLN A 83 3.07 -0.64 4.31
CA GLN A 83 4.15 -0.79 5.32
C GLN A 83 5.45 -1.37 4.73
N HIS A 84 5.36 -2.45 3.94
CA HIS A 84 6.53 -3.05 3.28
C HIS A 84 7.20 -2.10 2.26
N ARG A 85 6.40 -1.29 1.56
CA ARG A 85 6.89 -0.29 0.59
C ARG A 85 7.61 0.85 1.31
N LEU A 86 7.05 1.35 2.41
CA LEU A 86 7.70 2.37 3.24
C LEU A 86 9.06 1.91 3.75
N ILE A 87 9.12 0.72 4.37
CA ILE A 87 10.39 0.19 4.88
C ILE A 87 11.40 -0.05 3.76
N ALA A 88 10.97 -0.56 2.61
CA ALA A 88 11.84 -0.73 1.45
C ALA A 88 12.39 0.62 0.97
N TYR A 89 11.55 1.64 0.85
CA TYR A 89 11.91 2.98 0.43
C TYR A 89 12.96 3.60 1.37
N ILE A 90 12.75 3.50 2.68
CA ILE A 90 13.68 3.98 3.71
C ILE A 90 15.01 3.21 3.63
N LYS A 91 14.99 1.89 3.47
CA LYS A 91 16.21 1.07 3.38
C LYS A 91 17.04 1.36 2.14
N LEU A 92 16.41 1.80 1.06
CA LEU A 92 17.09 2.24 -0.15
C LEU A 92 17.72 3.65 -0.01
N GLY A 93 17.49 4.35 1.12
CA GLY A 93 18.01 5.71 1.33
C GLY A 93 17.38 6.76 0.43
N LEU A 94 16.18 6.51 -0.08
CA LEU A 94 15.47 7.41 -0.98
C LEU A 94 14.91 8.62 -0.21
N ASN A 95 14.80 9.75 -0.89
CA ASN A 95 14.35 11.01 -0.31
C ASN A 95 12.85 10.96 0.01
N LEU A 96 12.49 11.01 1.29
CA LEU A 96 11.09 10.94 1.73
C LEU A 96 10.21 12.09 1.20
N ASN A 97 10.80 13.20 0.76
CA ASN A 97 10.04 14.27 0.11
C ASN A 97 9.48 13.86 -1.26
N ASP A 98 10.06 12.84 -1.90
CA ASP A 98 9.59 12.30 -3.18
C ASP A 98 8.60 11.13 -2.98
N LEU A 99 8.28 10.79 -1.72
CA LEU A 99 7.36 9.72 -1.39
C LEU A 99 5.91 10.16 -1.63
N VAL A 100 5.18 9.38 -2.43
CA VAL A 100 3.76 9.64 -2.68
C VAL A 100 2.91 8.94 -1.62
N ILE A 101 2.19 9.73 -0.83
CA ILE A 101 1.20 9.28 0.14
C ILE A 101 -0.21 9.71 -0.27
N THR A 102 -1.22 8.98 0.18
CA THR A 102 -2.64 9.31 -0.05
C THR A 102 -3.46 9.03 1.19
N GLU A 103 -4.54 9.78 1.37
CA GLU A 103 -5.61 9.40 2.28
C GLU A 103 -6.43 8.22 1.72
N PRO A 104 -7.17 7.48 2.57
CA PRO A 104 -8.09 6.44 2.11
C PRO A 104 -9.18 7.04 1.22
N LEU A 105 -9.54 6.31 0.16
CA LEU A 105 -10.59 6.75 -0.77
C LEU A 105 -11.99 6.69 -0.15
N ASN A 106 -12.19 5.83 0.85
CA ASN A 106 -13.42 5.75 1.62
C ASN A 106 -13.18 6.30 3.02
N VAL A 107 -13.83 7.42 3.34
CA VAL A 107 -13.70 8.12 4.63
C VAL A 107 -14.78 7.73 5.64
N ASP A 108 -15.78 6.93 5.23
CA ASP A 108 -16.93 6.57 6.07
C ASP A 108 -16.69 5.26 6.84
N MET A 109 -15.68 4.48 6.44
CA MET A 109 -15.32 3.23 7.09
C MET A 109 -14.42 3.46 8.31
N SER A 110 -14.53 2.58 9.32
CA SER A 110 -13.59 2.59 10.44
C SER A 110 -12.17 2.24 9.97
N ILE A 111 -11.16 2.77 10.67
CA ILE A 111 -9.74 2.51 10.35
C ILE A 111 -9.44 1.01 10.36
N ALA A 112 -9.98 0.26 11.32
CA ALA A 112 -9.81 -1.19 11.37
C ALA A 112 -10.41 -1.90 10.15
N ALA A 113 -11.61 -1.50 9.71
CA ALA A 113 -12.24 -2.06 8.52
C ALA A 113 -11.49 -1.67 7.24
N LEU A 114 -11.00 -0.44 7.14
CA LEU A 114 -10.14 0.00 6.03
C LEU A 114 -8.88 -0.85 5.92
N ILE A 115 -8.16 -1.04 7.04
CA ILE A 115 -6.97 -1.89 7.09
C ILE A 115 -7.30 -3.33 6.67
N ALA A 116 -8.39 -3.89 7.20
CA ALA A 116 -8.79 -5.26 6.88
C ALA A 116 -9.11 -5.42 5.38
N GLU A 117 -9.94 -4.55 4.83
CA GLU A 117 -10.31 -4.59 3.40
C GLU A 117 -9.12 -4.32 2.49
N MET A 118 -8.23 -3.37 2.81
CA MET A 118 -7.00 -3.12 2.04
C MET A 118 -6.08 -4.34 2.00
N ASN A 119 -6.03 -5.12 3.09
CA ASN A 119 -5.23 -6.34 3.14
C ASN A 119 -5.84 -7.51 2.35
N ILE A 120 -7.16 -7.51 2.14
CA ILE A 120 -7.89 -8.60 1.46
C ILE A 120 -8.15 -8.28 -0.03
N CYS A 121 -8.35 -7.01 -0.38
CA CYS A 121 -8.78 -6.60 -1.72
C CYS A 121 -7.72 -6.85 -2.80
N THR A 122 -6.44 -6.92 -2.41
CA THR A 122 -5.35 -7.24 -3.34
C THR A 122 -5.07 -8.74 -3.33
N THR A 123 -5.39 -9.42 -4.43
CA THR A 123 -4.97 -10.81 -4.66
C THR A 123 -3.76 -10.84 -5.60
N THR A 124 -2.77 -11.67 -5.28
CA THR A 124 -1.62 -11.89 -6.16
C THR A 124 -2.09 -12.57 -7.44
N TRP A 125 -1.51 -12.16 -8.58
CA TRP A 125 -1.71 -12.85 -9.84
C TRP A 125 -1.38 -14.34 -9.70
N LYS A 126 -2.33 -15.19 -10.09
CA LYS A 126 -2.18 -16.64 -10.22
C LYS A 126 -1.63 -16.97 -11.61
N GLY A 127 -1.17 -18.21 -11.82
CA GLY A 127 -0.56 -18.63 -13.10
C GLY A 127 -1.43 -18.35 -14.33
N THR A 128 -2.76 -18.47 -14.19
CA THR A 128 -3.72 -18.14 -15.24
C THR A 128 -3.81 -16.63 -15.53
N ASP A 129 -3.55 -15.76 -14.54
CA ASP A 129 -3.58 -14.31 -14.72
C ASP A 129 -2.41 -13.82 -15.59
N TYR A 130 -1.23 -14.44 -15.46
CA TYR A 130 -0.05 -14.09 -16.26
C TYR A 130 -0.24 -14.34 -17.76
N MET A 131 -1.20 -15.17 -18.17
CA MET A 131 -1.53 -15.36 -19.59
C MET A 131 -2.27 -14.16 -20.20
N ALA A 132 -2.93 -13.35 -19.38
CA ALA A 132 -3.62 -12.14 -19.84
C ALA A 132 -2.64 -11.00 -20.15
N ALA A 133 -1.47 -10.95 -19.49
CA ALA A 133 -0.50 -9.88 -19.72
C ALA A 133 0.08 -9.84 -21.14
N PRO A 134 0.58 -10.96 -21.72
CA PRO A 134 1.00 -11.00 -23.11
C PRO A 134 -0.12 -10.63 -24.08
N ALA A 135 -1.37 -11.09 -23.83
CA ALA A 135 -2.52 -10.78 -24.67
C ALA A 135 -2.77 -9.27 -24.80
N MET A 136 -2.52 -8.49 -23.73
CA MET A 136 -2.63 -7.01 -23.75
C MET A 136 -1.56 -6.32 -24.60
N THR A 137 -0.46 -7.00 -24.94
CA THR A 137 0.68 -6.43 -25.67
C THR A 137 0.75 -6.84 -27.14
N LEU A 138 -0.15 -7.71 -27.59
CA LEU A 138 -0.19 -8.19 -28.97
C LEU A 138 -0.69 -7.08 -29.90
N SER A 139 0.08 -6.80 -30.96
CA SER A 139 -0.31 -5.85 -32.01
C SER A 139 -1.32 -6.43 -33.01
N LYS A 140 -1.55 -7.74 -32.98
CA LYS A 140 -2.52 -8.47 -33.81
C LYS A 140 -3.20 -9.56 -32.98
N THR A 141 -4.47 -9.83 -33.27
CA THR A 141 -5.24 -10.91 -32.64
C THR A 141 -4.55 -12.26 -32.81
N ASN A 142 -4.54 -13.06 -31.74
CA ASN A 142 -3.98 -14.40 -31.73
C ASN A 142 -4.97 -15.38 -31.08
N ASP A 143 -5.45 -16.32 -31.89
CA ASP A 143 -6.53 -17.23 -31.51
C ASP A 143 -6.15 -18.15 -30.32
N VAL A 144 -4.87 -18.47 -30.16
CA VAL A 144 -4.38 -19.28 -29.03
C VAL A 144 -4.45 -18.49 -27.73
N PHE A 145 -4.12 -17.20 -27.77
CA PHE A 145 -4.24 -16.33 -26.58
C PHE A 145 -5.70 -16.04 -26.24
N GLU A 146 -6.55 -15.77 -27.23
CA GLU A 146 -8.00 -15.60 -27.00
C GLU A 146 -8.62 -16.87 -26.40
N PHE A 147 -8.25 -18.04 -26.90
CA PHE A 147 -8.69 -19.31 -26.33
C PHE A 147 -8.18 -19.51 -24.89
N ALA A 148 -6.93 -19.17 -24.59
CA ALA A 148 -6.38 -19.24 -23.23
C ALA A 148 -7.08 -18.27 -22.26
N VAL A 149 -7.40 -17.05 -22.71
CA VAL A 149 -8.20 -16.07 -21.93
C VAL A 149 -9.62 -16.57 -21.72
N GLN A 150 -10.24 -17.19 -22.74
CA GLN A 150 -11.56 -17.79 -22.62
C GLN A 150 -11.57 -18.97 -21.65
N LEU A 151 -10.55 -19.84 -21.67
CA LEU A 151 -10.41 -20.92 -20.69
C LEU A 151 -10.28 -20.38 -19.26
N ARG A 152 -9.50 -19.31 -19.06
CA ARG A 152 -9.42 -18.61 -17.77
C ARG A 152 -10.79 -18.10 -17.30
N SER A 153 -11.62 -17.54 -18.19
CA SER A 153 -12.94 -17.02 -17.79
C SER A 153 -13.93 -18.09 -17.29
N LYS A 154 -13.61 -19.37 -17.52
CA LYS A 154 -14.45 -20.52 -17.12
C LYS A 154 -13.99 -21.19 -15.82
N GLY A 155 -12.94 -20.70 -15.15
CA GLY A 155 -12.38 -21.27 -13.92
C GLY A 155 -11.83 -20.23 -12.95
#